data_AF-A0A4Y2HSQ8-F1
#
_entry.id   AF-A0A4Y2HSQ8-F1
#
_cell.length_a   1.000
_cell.length_b   1.000
_cell.length_c   1.000
_cell.angle_alpha   90.00
_cell.angle_beta   90.00
_cell.angle_gamma   90.00
#
_symmetry.space_group_name_H-M   'P 1'
#
loop_
_entity.id
_entity.type
_entity.pdbx_description
1 polymer ?
#
loop_
_entity_poly.entity_id
_entity_poly.type
_entity_poly.pdbx_seq_one_letter_code
_entity_poly.pdbx_strand_id
1 'polypeptide(L)'
;MSVDINFEETMTVTVQQEHFLANGRNKTRLQLLRQKMTSKGIETRVAKVDADTYIVRCGLEKATSHPTVAIIGEDVDLIMILIALAPAENDIYFMKPGKGKVEAKIFSTRKLQKELSFAQTNFLLHAFSGCDTTSAIYRSKASTVNLFKNQLCQMKNIADIFYNP
;
A
#
# COMPACT_ATOMS: atom_id res chain seq x y z
N MET A 1 4.46 16.81 24.31
CA MET A 1 4.00 18.03 23.59
C MET A 1 4.59 18.01 22.19
N SER A 2 3.81 18.33 21.15
CA SER A 2 4.31 18.37 19.77
C SER A 2 4.88 19.75 19.46
N VAL A 3 6.08 19.80 18.88
CA VAL A 3 6.82 21.05 18.62
C VAL A 3 6.35 21.64 17.29
N ASP A 4 6.13 22.95 17.25
CA ASP A 4 5.92 23.65 15.99
C ASP A 4 7.26 23.86 15.30
N ILE A 5 7.42 23.30 14.10
CA ILE A 5 8.68 23.29 13.38
C ILE A 5 8.49 24.12 12.13
N ASN A 6 9.16 25.26 12.10
CA ASN A 6 9.34 26.02 10.88
C ASN A 6 10.59 25.49 10.19
N PHE A 7 10.45 24.91 9.01
CA PHE A 7 11.55 24.29 8.29
C PHE A 7 11.70 24.88 6.90
N GLU A 8 12.95 25.11 6.51
CA GLU A 8 13.35 25.60 5.20
C GLU A 8 13.75 24.44 4.28
N GLU A 9 13.89 24.72 2.99
CA GLU A 9 14.15 23.70 1.95
C GLU A 9 15.41 22.86 2.21
N THR A 10 16.42 23.43 2.86
CA THR A 10 17.69 22.77 3.18
C THR A 10 17.76 22.23 4.60
N MET A 11 16.69 22.31 5.38
CA MET A 11 16.70 21.92 6.78
C MET A 11 16.67 20.39 6.93
N THR A 12 17.59 19.86 7.73
CA THR A 12 17.54 18.45 8.16
C THR A 12 16.54 18.30 9.30
N VAL A 13 15.54 17.44 9.13
CA VAL A 13 14.56 17.16 10.19
C VAL A 13 15.23 16.34 11.30
N THR A 14 15.30 16.91 12.50
CA THR A 14 15.92 16.28 13.69
C THR A 14 14.92 15.58 14.61
N VAL A 15 13.63 15.74 14.32
CA VAL A 15 12.54 15.13 15.11
C VAL A 15 12.05 13.84 14.46
N GLN A 16 11.53 12.92 15.28
CA GLN A 16 10.87 11.74 14.75
C GLN A 16 9.59 12.12 13.99
N GLN A 17 9.26 11.33 12.97
CA GLN A 17 8.12 11.56 12.08
C GLN A 17 6.81 11.65 12.85
N GLU A 18 6.59 10.80 13.86
CA GLU A 18 5.34 10.78 14.64
C GLU A 18 5.16 12.10 15.39
N HIS A 19 6.23 12.63 15.98
CA HIS A 19 6.20 13.90 16.69
C HIS A 19 5.99 15.10 15.77
N PHE A 20 6.61 15.06 14.58
CA PHE A 20 6.43 16.08 13.55
C PHE A 20 4.97 16.10 13.07
N LEU A 21 4.43 14.93 12.71
CA LEU A 21 3.08 14.77 12.20
C LEU A 21 2.00 14.95 13.27
N ALA A 22 2.33 14.88 14.57
CA ALA A 22 1.37 15.20 15.62
C ALA A 22 0.95 16.69 15.62
N ASN A 23 1.74 17.59 15.02
CA ASN A 23 1.41 19.02 14.92
C ASN A 23 0.63 19.34 13.65
N GLY A 24 -0.57 19.92 13.78
CA GLY A 24 -1.40 20.32 12.64
C GLY A 24 -0.70 21.33 11.70
N ARG A 25 0.08 22.28 12.23
CA ARG A 25 0.80 23.28 11.43
C ARG A 25 1.93 22.65 10.61
N ASN A 26 2.65 21.69 11.19
CA ASN A 26 3.68 20.92 10.47
C ASN A 26 3.05 20.12 9.32
N LYS A 27 1.86 19.53 9.52
CA LYS A 27 1.11 18.85 8.43
C LYS A 27 0.78 19.81 7.29
N THR A 28 0.33 21.03 7.59
CA THR A 28 0.00 22.03 6.54
C THR A 28 1.23 22.39 5.71
N ARG A 29 2.42 22.42 6.33
CA ARG A 29 3.69 22.68 5.66
C ARG A 29 4.17 21.54 4.76
N LEU A 30 3.55 20.34 4.77
CA LEU A 30 3.84 19.29 3.78
C LEU A 30 3.54 19.74 2.33
N GLN A 31 2.76 20.81 2.15
CA GLN A 31 2.60 21.45 0.84
C GLN A 31 3.94 21.91 0.24
N LEU A 32 4.94 22.24 1.07
CA LEU A 32 6.29 22.60 0.60
C LEU A 32 7.00 21.41 -0.06
N LEU A 33 6.81 20.19 0.47
CA LEU A 33 7.36 18.98 -0.15
C LEU A 33 6.80 18.80 -1.58
N ARG A 34 5.50 19.06 -1.75
CA ARG A 34 4.85 19.02 -3.06
C ARG A 34 5.48 20.01 -4.05
N GLN A 35 5.69 21.25 -3.61
CA GLN A 35 6.33 22.29 -4.43
C GLN A 35 7.76 21.89 -4.82
N LYS A 36 8.54 21.35 -3.87
CA LYS A 36 9.90 20.86 -4.12
C LYS A 36 9.95 19.70 -5.11
N MET A 37 9.04 18.74 -4.99
CA MET A 37 8.94 17.63 -5.94
C MET A 37 8.58 18.15 -7.34
N THR A 38 7.63 19.08 -7.42
CA THR A 38 7.20 19.69 -8.68
C THR A 38 8.31 20.48 -9.34
N SER A 39 9.13 21.23 -8.57
CA SER A 39 10.29 21.95 -9.10
C SER A 39 11.42 21.04 -9.60
N LYS A 40 11.41 19.77 -9.20
CA LYS A 40 12.27 18.70 -9.71
C LYS A 40 11.63 17.89 -10.85
N GLY A 41 10.49 18.34 -11.38
CA GLY A 41 9.79 17.68 -12.48
C GLY A 41 9.02 16.43 -12.07
N ILE A 42 8.82 16.20 -10.76
CA ILE A 42 8.06 15.06 -10.25
C ILE A 42 6.59 15.45 -10.14
N GLU A 43 5.74 14.72 -10.85
CA GLU A 43 4.28 14.87 -10.76
C GLU A 43 3.81 14.53 -9.34
N THR A 44 2.98 15.40 -8.75
CA THR A 44 2.43 15.18 -7.41
C THR A 44 0.92 15.25 -7.40
N ARG A 45 0.30 14.34 -6.65
CA ARG A 45 -1.15 14.25 -6.47
C ARG A 45 -1.46 14.17 -4.98
N VAL A 46 -2.64 14.67 -4.59
CA VAL A 46 -3.10 14.66 -3.19
C VAL A 46 -4.39 13.86 -3.12
N ALA A 47 -4.39 12.78 -2.34
CA ALA A 47 -5.59 12.02 -2.07
C ALA A 47 -6.50 12.79 -1.09
N LYS A 48 -7.81 12.83 -1.36
CA LYS A 48 -8.80 13.47 -0.46
C LYS A 48 -9.11 12.62 0.77
N VAL A 49 -8.93 11.30 0.67
CA VAL A 49 -9.29 10.33 1.71
C VAL A 49 -8.11 9.37 1.89
N ASP A 50 -8.21 8.16 1.36
CA ASP A 50 -7.18 7.13 1.46
C ASP A 50 -6.14 7.31 0.34
N ALA A 51 -4.86 7.30 0.73
CA ALA A 51 -3.75 7.43 -0.21
C ALA A 51 -3.49 6.09 -0.93
N ASP A 52 -3.73 4.95 -0.28
CA ASP A 52 -3.31 3.65 -0.79
C ASP A 52 -4.06 3.27 -2.06
N THR A 53 -5.38 3.41 -2.01
CA THR A 53 -6.24 3.21 -3.18
C THR A 53 -5.87 4.14 -4.33
N TYR A 54 -5.51 5.39 -4.02
CA TYR A 54 -5.15 6.38 -5.02
C TYR A 54 -3.79 6.07 -5.67
N ILE A 55 -2.81 5.63 -4.88
CA ILE A 55 -1.50 5.19 -5.35
C ILE A 55 -1.64 3.98 -6.28
N VAL A 56 -2.43 2.97 -5.88
CA VAL A 56 -2.65 1.78 -6.71
C VAL A 56 -3.34 2.11 -8.02
N ARG A 57 -4.40 2.93 -7.99
CA ARG A 57 -5.08 3.39 -9.21
C ARG A 57 -4.13 4.14 -10.15
N CYS A 58 -3.29 5.03 -9.61
CA CYS A 58 -2.29 5.74 -10.39
C CYS A 58 -1.29 4.77 -11.06
N GLY A 59 -0.82 3.75 -10.33
CA GLY A 59 0.05 2.71 -10.88
C GLY A 59 -0.60 1.94 -12.02
N LEU A 60 -1.87 1.54 -11.85
CA LEU A 60 -2.66 0.85 -12.87
C LEU A 60 -2.87 1.72 -14.13
N GLU A 61 -3.21 3.00 -13.95
CA GLU A 61 -3.33 3.97 -15.04
C GLU A 61 -2.01 4.10 -15.81
N LYS A 62 -0.88 4.27 -15.13
CA LYS A 62 0.43 4.40 -15.78
C LYS A 62 0.83 3.12 -16.50
N ALA A 63 0.45 1.94 -16.00
CA ALA A 63 0.75 0.65 -16.63
C ALA A 63 0.08 0.47 -18.00
N THR A 64 -0.93 1.28 -18.34
CA THR A 64 -1.54 1.29 -19.69
C THR A 64 -0.64 1.90 -20.76
N SER A 65 0.32 2.75 -20.37
CA SER A 65 1.16 3.54 -21.27
C SER A 65 2.66 3.34 -21.04
N HIS A 66 3.04 2.63 -19.98
CA HIS A 66 4.43 2.39 -19.62
C HIS A 66 4.69 0.89 -19.50
N PRO A 67 5.76 0.36 -20.11
CA PRO A 67 6.05 -1.08 -20.10
C PRO A 67 6.45 -1.61 -18.73
N THR A 68 6.83 -0.73 -17.80
CA THR A 68 7.24 -1.11 -16.45
C THR A 68 6.80 -0.03 -15.48
N VAL A 69 6.04 -0.44 -14.46
CA VAL A 69 5.59 0.42 -13.37
C VAL A 69 5.90 -0.25 -12.05
N ALA A 70 6.42 0.53 -11.11
CA ALA A 70 6.64 0.11 -9.73
C ALA A 70 5.89 1.03 -8.77
N ILE A 71 5.16 0.42 -7.83
CA ILE A 71 4.58 1.09 -6.68
C ILE A 71 5.54 0.90 -5.50
N ILE A 72 5.98 2.00 -4.90
CA ILE A 72 6.95 1.98 -3.80
C ILE A 72 6.22 2.37 -2.52
N GLY A 73 6.32 1.53 -1.49
CA GLY A 73 5.71 1.82 -0.20
C GLY A 73 6.01 0.77 0.86
N GLU A 74 5.85 1.13 2.14
CA GLU A 74 6.02 0.20 3.25
C GLU A 74 4.72 -0.48 3.68
N ASP A 75 3.58 0.14 3.37
CA ASP A 75 2.26 -0.33 3.76
C ASP A 75 1.90 -1.65 3.08
N VAL A 76 1.33 -2.57 3.85
CA VAL A 76 0.88 -3.88 3.37
C VAL A 76 -0.42 -3.74 2.58
N ASP A 77 -1.21 -2.71 2.85
CA ASP A 77 -2.48 -2.49 2.16
C ASP A 77 -2.25 -2.16 0.69
N LEU A 78 -1.15 -1.46 0.36
CA LEU A 78 -0.73 -1.21 -1.02
C LEU A 78 -0.57 -2.49 -1.84
N ILE A 79 0.13 -3.50 -1.31
CA ILE A 79 0.35 -4.75 -2.06
C ILE A 79 -0.94 -5.59 -2.12
N MET A 80 -1.76 -5.57 -1.06
CA MET A 80 -3.03 -6.30 -1.04
C MET A 80 -4.02 -5.74 -2.07
N ILE A 81 -4.20 -4.41 -2.09
CA ILE A 81 -5.04 -3.70 -3.06
C ILE A 81 -4.49 -3.92 -4.47
N LEU A 82 -3.18 -3.85 -4.66
CA LEU A 82 -2.56 -4.03 -5.97
C LEU A 82 -2.78 -5.44 -6.54
N ILE A 83 -2.57 -6.51 -5.76
CA ILE A 83 -2.79 -7.88 -6.23
C ILE A 83 -4.27 -8.10 -6.59
N ALA A 84 -5.19 -7.48 -5.86
CA ALA A 84 -6.62 -7.60 -6.11
C ALA A 84 -7.08 -6.86 -7.38
N LEU A 85 -6.46 -5.72 -7.71
CA LEU A 85 -6.88 -4.85 -8.82
C LEU A 85 -6.04 -4.99 -10.10
N ALA A 86 -4.82 -5.55 -10.02
CA ALA A 86 -3.95 -5.69 -11.19
C ALA A 86 -4.54 -6.65 -12.24
N PRO A 87 -4.58 -6.28 -13.53
CA PRO A 87 -4.97 -7.19 -14.61
C PRO A 87 -3.95 -8.34 -14.72
N ALA A 88 -4.39 -9.54 -15.09
CA ALA A 88 -3.50 -10.69 -15.24
C ALA A 88 -2.45 -10.47 -16.36
N GLU A 89 -2.79 -9.63 -17.33
CA GLU A 89 -2.01 -9.32 -18.52
C GLU A 89 -0.90 -8.30 -18.25
N ASN A 90 -1.01 -7.49 -17.18
CA ASN A 90 -0.07 -6.43 -16.86
C ASN A 90 0.70 -6.77 -15.58
N ASP A 91 2.02 -6.90 -15.66
CA ASP A 91 2.83 -7.07 -14.46
C ASP A 91 3.25 -5.70 -13.92
N ILE A 92 2.71 -5.36 -12.76
CA ILE A 92 3.11 -4.20 -11.96
C ILE A 92 3.96 -4.70 -10.80
N TYR A 93 5.02 -3.96 -10.46
CA TYR A 93 5.89 -4.29 -9.36
C TYR A 93 5.50 -3.55 -8.09
N PHE A 94 5.52 -4.22 -6.95
CA PHE A 94 5.52 -3.58 -5.65
C PHE A 94 6.92 -3.64 -5.06
N MET A 95 7.47 -2.49 -4.67
CA MET A 95 8.77 -2.39 -4.03
C MET A 95 8.60 -1.91 -2.59
N LYS A 96 8.93 -2.79 -1.64
CA LYS A 96 9.11 -2.39 -0.24
C LYS A 96 10.53 -1.86 -0.07
N PRO A 97 10.72 -0.58 0.30
CA PRO A 97 12.05 -0.03 0.52
C PRO A 97 12.74 -0.74 1.69
N GLY A 98 14.07 -0.81 1.63
CA GLY A 98 14.89 -1.36 2.71
C GLY A 98 14.99 -0.40 3.90
N LYS A 99 15.23 -0.95 5.10
CA LYS A 99 15.41 -0.17 6.33
C LYS A 99 16.62 -0.69 7.12
N GLY A 100 17.59 0.19 7.37
CA GLY A 100 18.83 -0.19 8.05
C GLY A 100 19.61 -1.26 7.28
N LYS A 101 19.81 -2.43 7.89
CA LYS A 101 20.49 -3.58 7.26
C LYS A 101 19.56 -4.46 6.42
N VAL A 102 18.26 -4.16 6.38
CA VAL A 102 17.27 -4.92 5.60
C VAL A 102 17.24 -4.37 4.19
N GLU A 103 17.49 -5.24 3.21
CA GLU A 103 17.43 -4.90 1.79
C GLU A 103 16.01 -4.64 1.31
N ALA A 104 15.88 -3.86 0.24
CA ALA A 104 14.61 -3.65 -0.43
C ALA A 104 14.11 -4.96 -1.06
N LYS A 105 12.78 -5.14 -1.09
CA LYS A 105 12.14 -6.32 -1.69
C LYS A 105 11.22 -5.89 -2.81
N ILE A 106 11.27 -6.61 -3.93
CA ILE A 106 10.42 -6.37 -5.09
C ILE A 106 9.55 -7.59 -5.33
N PHE A 107 8.27 -7.35 -5.59
CA PHE A 107 7.27 -8.37 -5.84
C PHE A 107 6.57 -8.11 -7.16
N SER A 108 6.48 -9.14 -8.00
CA SER A 108 5.68 -9.12 -9.23
C SER A 108 4.23 -9.45 -8.89
N THR A 109 3.31 -8.59 -9.31
CA THR A 109 1.86 -8.84 -9.15
C THR A 109 1.44 -10.10 -9.86
N ARG A 110 1.92 -10.32 -11.09
CA ARG A 110 1.63 -11.54 -11.85
C ARG A 110 2.09 -12.80 -11.13
N LYS A 111 3.30 -12.78 -10.55
CA LYS A 111 3.82 -13.91 -9.77
C LYS A 111 2.96 -14.15 -8.52
N LEU A 112 2.64 -13.09 -7.79
CA LEU A 112 1.82 -13.19 -6.58
C LEU A 112 0.41 -13.67 -6.88
N GLN A 113 -0.24 -13.22 -7.95
CA GLN A 113 -1.56 -13.71 -8.36
C GLN A 113 -1.56 -15.19 -8.72
N LYS A 114 -0.46 -15.71 -9.30
CA LYS A 114 -0.31 -17.15 -9.58
C LYS A 114 -0.11 -17.98 -8.32
N GLU A 115 0.69 -17.48 -7.38
CA GLU A 115 0.98 -18.17 -6.11
C GLU A 115 -0.20 -18.08 -5.12
N LEU A 116 -0.92 -16.97 -5.15
CA LEU A 116 -2.09 -16.70 -4.35
C LEU A 116 -3.33 -17.04 -5.19
N SER A 117 -3.71 -18.33 -5.18
CA SER A 117 -4.91 -18.88 -5.85
C SER A 117 -6.25 -18.23 -5.43
N PHE A 118 -6.18 -17.23 -4.55
CA PHE A 118 -7.26 -16.47 -3.95
C PHE A 118 -7.16 -14.97 -4.21
N ALA A 119 -6.47 -14.50 -5.26
CA ALA A 119 -6.49 -13.07 -5.63
C ALA A 119 -7.93 -12.50 -5.69
N GLN A 120 -8.90 -13.33 -6.12
CA GLN A 120 -10.33 -13.02 -6.07
C GLN A 120 -10.85 -12.80 -4.65
N THR A 121 -10.37 -13.52 -3.65
CA THR A 121 -10.79 -13.35 -2.24
C THR A 121 -9.83 -12.48 -1.44
N ASN A 122 -8.95 -11.68 -2.07
CA ASN A 122 -7.92 -10.91 -1.35
C ASN A 122 -8.52 -9.91 -0.35
N PHE A 123 -9.56 -9.18 -0.73
CA PHE A 123 -10.20 -8.23 0.18
C PHE A 123 -10.95 -8.95 1.30
N LEU A 124 -11.56 -10.10 1.02
CA LEU A 124 -12.14 -10.96 2.04
C LEU A 124 -11.06 -11.46 3.01
N LEU A 125 -9.93 -11.95 2.51
CA LEU A 125 -8.79 -12.37 3.33
C LEU A 125 -8.27 -11.21 4.19
N HIS A 126 -8.14 -10.02 3.60
CA HIS A 126 -7.71 -8.83 4.31
C HIS A 126 -8.69 -8.45 5.44
N ALA A 127 -10.00 -8.47 5.17
CA ALA A 127 -11.03 -8.21 6.17
C ALA A 127 -10.99 -9.18 7.36
N PHE A 128 -10.73 -10.47 7.11
CA PHE A 128 -10.61 -11.49 8.16
C PHE A 128 -9.26 -11.47 8.88
N SER A 129 -8.18 -11.09 8.18
CA SER A 129 -6.81 -11.13 8.69
C SER A 129 -6.33 -9.82 9.31
N GLY A 130 -7.04 -8.70 9.07
CA GLY A 130 -6.72 -7.36 9.57
C GLY A 130 -5.58 -6.66 8.82
N CYS A 131 -5.42 -5.35 9.07
CA CYS A 131 -4.34 -4.53 8.53
C CYS A 131 -2.98 -4.84 9.20
N ASP A 132 -2.94 -4.91 10.54
CA ASP A 132 -1.72 -5.23 11.30
C ASP A 132 -1.35 -6.72 11.30
N THR A 133 -0.20 -7.10 11.86
CA THR A 133 0.29 -8.50 11.89
C THR A 133 -0.61 -9.49 12.66
N THR A 134 -1.68 -9.02 13.29
CA THR A 134 -2.56 -9.82 14.14
C THR A 134 -3.98 -9.85 13.58
N SER A 135 -4.44 -11.03 13.17
CA SER A 135 -5.85 -11.22 12.82
C SER A 135 -6.71 -11.17 14.07
N ALA A 136 -7.82 -10.42 14.04
CA ALA A 136 -8.77 -10.37 15.15
C ALA A 136 -9.42 -11.75 15.43
N ILE A 137 -9.63 -12.55 14.38
CA ILE A 137 -10.41 -13.80 14.46
C ILE A 137 -9.54 -15.02 14.80
N TYR A 138 -8.34 -15.13 14.21
CA TYR A 138 -7.53 -16.37 14.27
C TYR A 138 -6.19 -16.22 15.00
N ARG A 139 -5.99 -15.13 15.75
CA ARG A 139 -4.75 -14.81 16.49
C ARG A 139 -3.47 -14.66 15.64
N SER A 140 -3.45 -15.11 14.38
CA SER A 140 -2.34 -14.88 13.44
C SER A 140 -2.79 -14.85 11.97
N LYS A 141 -2.17 -13.97 11.16
CA LYS A 141 -2.41 -13.88 9.71
C LYS A 141 -2.08 -15.17 8.96
N ALA A 142 -1.02 -15.88 9.38
CA ALA A 142 -0.61 -17.13 8.74
C ALA A 142 -1.69 -18.21 8.86
N SER A 143 -2.35 -18.30 10.02
CA SER A 143 -3.47 -19.20 10.25
C SER A 143 -4.65 -18.86 9.34
N THR A 144 -4.99 -17.57 9.19
CA THR A 144 -6.06 -17.14 8.28
C THR A 144 -5.73 -17.46 6.83
N VAL A 145 -4.51 -17.20 6.37
CA VAL A 145 -4.08 -17.55 5.00
C VAL A 145 -4.18 -19.06 4.77
N ASN A 146 -3.75 -19.88 5.72
CA ASN A 146 -3.87 -21.34 5.61
C ASN A 146 -5.33 -21.81 5.56
N LEU A 147 -6.23 -21.19 6.34
CA LEU A 147 -7.66 -21.48 6.27
C LEU A 147 -8.21 -21.17 4.88
N PHE A 148 -7.90 -19.99 4.33
CA PHE A 148 -8.35 -19.58 3.00
C PHE A 148 -7.83 -20.51 1.90
N LYS A 149 -6.59 -20.97 2.02
CA LYS A 149 -6.02 -21.99 1.11
C LYS A 149 -6.77 -23.32 1.21
N ASN A 150 -7.06 -23.78 2.43
CA ASN A 150 -7.71 -25.07 2.67
C ASN A 150 -9.21 -25.08 2.32
N GLN A 151 -9.88 -23.92 2.37
CA GLN A 151 -11.31 -23.77 2.12
C GLN A 151 -11.62 -22.91 0.88
N LEU A 152 -10.72 -22.92 -0.11
CA LEU A 152 -10.75 -21.98 -1.23
C LEU A 152 -12.09 -21.90 -1.97
N CYS A 153 -12.73 -23.04 -2.26
CA CYS A 153 -14.03 -23.06 -2.95
C CYS A 153 -15.13 -22.36 -2.13
N GLN A 154 -15.16 -22.57 -0.81
CA GLN A 154 -16.13 -21.92 0.07
C GLN A 154 -15.84 -20.42 0.18
N MET A 155 -14.56 -20.06 0.33
CA MET A 155 -14.15 -18.66 0.42
C MET A 155 -14.45 -17.88 -0.85
N LYS A 156 -14.41 -18.51 -2.04
CA LYS A 156 -14.86 -17.88 -3.29
C LYS A 156 -16.35 -17.54 -3.27
N ASN A 157 -17.20 -18.48 -2.86
CA ASN A 157 -18.63 -18.22 -2.73
C ASN A 157 -18.93 -17.10 -1.72
N ILE A 158 -18.21 -17.08 -0.60
CA ILE A 158 -18.34 -16.01 0.39
C ILE A 158 -17.83 -14.67 -0.18
N ALA A 159 -16.76 -14.70 -0.96
CA ALA A 159 -16.23 -13.50 -1.60
C ALA A 159 -17.24 -12.91 -2.59
N ASP A 160 -17.98 -13.72 -3.33
CA ASP A 160 -19.03 -13.23 -4.23
C ASP A 160 -20.11 -12.45 -3.48
N ILE A 161 -20.53 -12.92 -2.29
CA ILE A 161 -21.45 -12.18 -1.41
C ILE A 161 -20.78 -10.91 -0.88
N PHE A 162 -19.52 -11.00 -0.46
CA PHE A 162 -18.77 -9.86 0.07
C PHE A 162 -18.63 -8.71 -0.93
N TYR A 163 -18.43 -9.01 -2.21
CA TYR A 163 -18.33 -8.00 -3.26
C TYR A 163 -19.69 -7.51 -3.78
N ASN A 164 -20.76 -8.28 -3.59
CA ASN A 164 -22.11 -7.98 -4.04
C ASN A 164 -23.11 -8.07 -2.87
N PRO A 165 -23.06 -7.11 -1.93
CA PRO A 165 -23.88 -7.12 -0.72
C PRO A 165 -25.38 -6.89 -0.96
#